data_AF-A0A0K1S054-F1
#
_entry.id   AF-A0A0K1S054-F1
#
_cell.length_a   1.000
_cell.length_b   1.000
_cell.length_c   1.000
_cell.angle_alpha   90.00
_cell.angle_beta   90.00
_cell.angle_gamma   90.00
#
_symmetry.space_group_name_H-M   'P 1'
#
loop_
_entity.id
_entity.type
_entity.pdbx_description
1 polymer ?
#
loop_
_entity_poly.entity_id
_entity_poly.type
_entity_poly.pdbx_seq_one_letter_code
_entity_poly.pdbx_strand_id
1 'polypeptide(L)' 'MGQILREDHRYINVSDSDDLAIWEAFCKYNDKKWSYTDCSILVMAHRLQIFKVFAFDDHIRQMAGLGIVCVP' A
#
# COMPACT_ATOMS: atom_id res chain seq x y z
N MET A 1 17.89 5.37 8.04
CA MET A 1 16.65 5.39 7.23
C MET A 1 15.56 6.27 7.84
N GLY A 2 15.25 6.13 9.14
CA GLY A 2 14.19 6.95 9.77
C GLY A 2 14.35 8.48 9.63
N GLN A 3 15.57 9.02 9.72
CA GLN A 3 15.82 10.46 9.52
C GLN A 3 15.50 10.90 8.08
N ILE A 4 15.95 10.13 7.06
CA ILE A 4 15.65 10.41 5.65
C ILE A 4 14.13 10.37 5.43
N LEU A 5 13.44 9.35 5.95
CA LEU A 5 11.97 9.27 5.86
C LEU A 5 11.25 10.43 6.56
N ARG A 6 11.91 11.10 7.53
CA ARG A 6 11.37 12.26 8.24
C ARG A 6 11.70 13.59 7.57
N GLU A 7 12.82 13.67 6.85
CA GLU A 7 13.32 14.92 6.26
C GLU A 7 13.05 15.02 4.75
N ASP A 8 13.07 13.89 4.03
CA ASP A 8 12.91 13.80 2.59
C ASP A 8 11.76 12.83 2.24
N HIS A 9 10.54 13.34 2.38
CA HIS A 9 9.31 12.61 2.06
C HIS A 9 8.24 13.56 1.56
N ARG A 10 7.23 12.99 0.91
CA ARG A 10 6.01 13.70 0.52
C ARG A 10 4.82 13.01 1.15
N TYR A 11 4.07 13.75 1.98
CA TYR A 11 2.77 13.27 2.44
C TYR A 11 1.76 13.37 1.30
N ILE A 12 1.04 12.29 1.08
CA ILE A 12 -0.05 12.22 0.11
C ILE A 12 -1.29 11.83 0.90
N ASN A 13 -2.28 12.71 0.92
CA ASN A 13 -3.58 12.40 1.51
C ASN A 13 -4.33 11.44 0.60
N VAL A 14 -5.03 10.49 1.21
CA VAL A 14 -6.03 9.65 0.56
C VAL A 14 -7.22 10.54 0.22
N SER A 15 -7.61 10.61 -1.06
CA SER A 15 -8.83 11.29 -1.48
C SER A 15 -10.05 10.39 -1.28
N ASP A 16 -11.26 10.94 -1.39
CA ASP A 16 -12.49 10.15 -1.31
C ASP A 16 -12.56 9.05 -2.39
N SER A 17 -12.00 9.31 -3.58
CA SER A 17 -11.91 8.29 -4.64
C SER A 17 -10.91 7.19 -4.31
N ASP A 18 -9.81 7.54 -3.62
CA ASP A 18 -8.85 6.55 -3.15
C ASP A 18 -9.48 5.70 -2.06
N ASP A 19 -10.15 6.31 -1.08
CA ASP A 19 -10.84 5.62 0.01
C ASP A 19 -11.85 4.59 -0.50
N LEU A 20 -12.66 4.97 -1.50
CA LEU A 20 -13.60 4.04 -2.14
C LEU A 20 -12.87 2.85 -2.79
N ALA A 21 -11.79 3.10 -3.53
CA ALA A 21 -11.01 2.03 -4.15
C ALA A 21 -10.31 1.13 -3.12
N ILE A 22 -9.88 1.70 -1.99
CA ILE A 22 -9.31 0.95 -0.87
C ILE A 22 -10.36 0.06 -0.24
N TRP A 23 -11.57 0.58 -0.03
CA TRP A 23 -12.70 -0.20 0.47
C TRP A 23 -13.05 -1.36 -0.45
N GLU A 24 -13.11 -1.12 -1.77
CA GLU A 24 -13.33 -2.16 -2.77
C GLU A 24 -12.25 -3.24 -2.72
N ALA A 25 -10.97 -2.85 -2.62
CA ALA A 25 -9.86 -3.79 -2.48
C ALA A 25 -9.96 -4.59 -1.17
N PHE A 26 -10.28 -3.95 -0.06
CA PHE A 26 -10.47 -4.59 1.24
C PHE A 26 -11.58 -5.64 1.19
N CYS A 27 -12.73 -5.30 0.60
CA CYS A 27 -13.81 -6.27 0.39
C CYS A 27 -13.40 -7.41 -0.55
N LYS A 28 -12.68 -7.11 -1.64
CA LYS A 28 -12.24 -8.09 -2.64
C LYS A 28 -11.26 -9.13 -2.08
N TYR A 29 -10.35 -8.71 -1.20
CA TYR A 29 -9.29 -9.55 -0.63
C TYR A 29 -9.56 -9.97 0.82
N ASN A 30 -10.84 -10.06 1.21
CA ASN A 30 -11.25 -10.40 2.57
C ASN A 30 -10.74 -11.77 3.07
N ASP A 31 -10.40 -12.70 2.16
CA ASP A 31 -9.78 -13.98 2.50
C ASP A 31 -8.33 -13.84 3.01
N LYS A 32 -7.64 -12.76 2.62
CA LYS A 32 -6.23 -12.53 2.95
C LYS A 32 -6.01 -12.00 4.36
N LYS A 33 -7.07 -11.54 5.03
CA LYS A 33 -7.01 -10.84 6.32
C LYS A 33 -6.13 -9.57 6.28
N TRP A 34 -5.94 -9.00 5.09
CA TRP A 34 -5.29 -7.71 4.92
C TRP A 34 -6.11 -6.64 5.63
N SER A 35 -5.42 -5.75 6.34
CA SER A 35 -6.04 -4.58 6.94
C SER A 35 -6.43 -3.56 5.87
N TYR A 36 -7.23 -2.56 6.26
CA TYR A 36 -7.49 -1.40 5.41
C TYR A 36 -6.17 -0.71 5.00
N THR A 37 -5.20 -0.60 5.91
CA THR A 37 -3.88 0.00 5.64
C THR A 37 -3.06 -0.82 4.63
N ASP A 38 -3.14 -2.16 4.70
CA ASP A 38 -2.49 -3.02 3.70
C ASP A 38 -3.10 -2.77 2.31
N CYS A 39 -4.43 -2.71 2.23
CA CYS A 39 -5.15 -2.41 0.99
C CYS A 39 -4.86 -0.99 0.48
N SER A 40 -4.65 -0.02 1.37
CA SER A 40 -4.30 1.35 0.98
C SER A 40 -2.94 1.42 0.31
N ILE A 41 -1.96 0.66 0.79
CA ILE A 41 -0.66 0.54 0.14
C ILE A 41 -0.79 0.00 -1.28
N LEU A 42 -1.58 -1.07 -1.49
CA LEU A 42 -1.81 -1.65 -2.81
C LEU A 42 -2.45 -0.63 -3.76
N VAL A 43 -3.56 -0.01 -3.36
CA VAL A 43 -4.30 0.94 -4.21
C VAL A 43 -3.44 2.17 -4.53
N MET A 44 -2.75 2.73 -3.53
CA MET A 44 -1.94 3.92 -3.71
C MET A 44 -0.71 3.64 -4.58
N ALA A 45 -0.09 2.46 -4.47
CA ALA A 45 1.00 2.05 -5.34
C ALA A 45 0.58 2.03 -6.82
N HIS A 46 -0.59 1.46 -7.12
CA HIS A 46 -1.15 1.46 -8.48
C HIS A 46 -1.52 2.87 -8.95
N ARG A 47 -2.18 3.67 -8.12
CA ARG A 47 -2.56 5.04 -8.49
C ARG A 47 -1.34 5.92 -8.77
N LEU A 48 -0.31 5.84 -7.93
CA LEU A 48 0.90 6.65 -8.04
C LEU A 48 1.94 6.07 -9.00
N GLN A 49 1.73 4.84 -9.50
CA GLN A 49 2.71 4.09 -10.29
C GLN A 49 4.04 3.88 -9.54
N ILE A 50 3.96 3.65 -8.22
CA ILE A 50 5.11 3.40 -7.34
C ILE A 50 4.96 1.99 -6.76
N PHE A 51 5.62 1.02 -7.39
CA PHE A 51 5.45 -0.39 -7.05
C PHE A 51 6.46 -0.92 -6.03
N LYS A 52 7.53 -0.19 -5.76
CA LYS A 52 8.50 -0.55 -4.71
C LYS A 52 7.98 -0.05 -3.36
N VAL A 53 7.62 -0.97 -2.49
CA VAL A 53 7.06 -0.66 -1.16
C VAL A 53 8.04 -1.15 -0.09
N PHE A 54 8.48 -0.24 0.76
CA PHE A 54 9.28 -0.58 1.93
C PHE A 54 8.37 -1.09 3.05
N ALA A 55 8.52 -2.36 3.42
CA ALA A 55 7.73 -2.95 4.50
C ALA A 55 8.43 -4.17 5.12
N PHE A 56 8.19 -4.36 6.41
CA PHE A 56 8.58 -5.58 7.13
C PHE A 56 7.45 -6.59 7.25
N ASP A 57 6.23 -6.21 6.90
CA ASP A 57 5.00 -7.00 7.05
C ASP A 57 4.85 -8.06 5.93
N ASP A 58 4.52 -9.29 6.30
CA ASP A 58 4.29 -10.40 5.37
C ASP A 58 3.04 -10.19 4.51
N HIS A 59 2.05 -9.41 4.96
CA HIS A 59 0.89 -9.06 4.14
C HIS A 59 1.29 -8.33 2.86
N ILE A 60 2.26 -7.40 2.94
CA ILE A 60 2.76 -6.68 1.76
C ILE A 60 3.54 -7.61 0.83
N ARG A 61 4.25 -8.61 1.36
CA ARG A 61 4.96 -9.62 0.54
C ARG A 61 3.99 -10.47 -0.29
N GLN A 62 2.80 -10.76 0.23
CA GLN A 62 1.76 -11.50 -0.51
C GLN A 62 1.25 -10.75 -1.76
N MET A 63 1.46 -9.43 -1.84
CA MET A 63 1.03 -8.60 -2.96
C MET A 63 1.96 -8.67 -4.18
N ALA A 64 3.00 -9.51 -4.17
CA ALA A 64 3.90 -9.70 -5.30
C ALA A 64 3.17 -10.10 -6.59
N GLY A 65 2.12 -10.94 -6.48
CA GLY A 65 1.27 -11.31 -7.60
C GLY A 65 0.35 -10.19 -8.12
N LEU A 66 0.30 -9.06 -7.42
CA LEU A 66 -0.49 -7.87 -7.75
C LEU A 66 0.39 -6.68 -8.18
N GLY A 67 1.66 -6.94 -8.49
CA GLY A 67 2.60 -5.95 -8.99
C GLY A 67 3.42 -5.21 -7.93
N ILE A 68 3.22 -5.50 -6.63
CA ILE A 68 4.01 -4.88 -5.55
C ILE A 68 5.36 -5.58 -5.40
N VAL A 69 6.43 -4.80 -5.37
CA VAL A 69 7.78 -5.28 -5.03
C VAL A 69 8.10 -4.81 -3.61
N CYS A 70 7.93 -5.72 -2.64
CA CYS A 70 8.28 -5.44 -1.25
C CYS A 70 9.81 -5.39 -1.10
N VAL A 71 10.34 -4.27 -0.60
CA VAL A 71 11.77 -4.10 -0.28
C VAL A 71 11.97 -3.99 1.24
N PRO A 72 13.09 -4.53 1.78
CA PRO A 72 13.43 -4.43 3.20
C PRO A 72 13.96 -3.05 3.61
#